data_AF-A0A2T7KGS2-F1
#
_entry.id   AF-A0A2T7KGS2-F1
#
_cell.length_a   1.000
_cell.length_b   1.000
_cell.length_c   1.000
_cell.angle_alpha   90.00
_cell.angle_beta   90.00
_cell.angle_gamma   90.00
#
_symmetry.space_group_name_H-M   'P 1'
#
loop_
_entity.id
_entity.type
_entity.pdbx_description
1 polymer ?
#
loop_
_entity_poly.entity_id
_entity_poly.type
_entity_poly.pdbx_seq_one_letter_code
_entity_poly.pdbx_strand_id
1 'polypeptide(L)'
;MRLSEWASVLRLELPADDVARTYYTCRLAEACAKGGRGRRFWMPRSVLVDVLAYEEGERAAAVRRAQRACRYERLPGLLLVERRTRNRRLEMRDAGGRQVTGSLDSLDPGARERLFRRTAAGLEPLAVWLNEDGLPRAAHGWQHTFDTGNERVARAGLTSFEVNAHMMRHSFALRWYSVGRLLYERQVAHLNAEEVRDFRAQFGDTWYLVKTLLGHADVTTTMDTYLEPFRDLDVSLLIEHAHGFALSALMASMFAGHPQVLSDPVAGDPS
;
A
#
# COMPACT_ATOMS: atom_id res chain seq x y z
N MET A 1 -2.80 1.27 1.25
CA MET A 1 -2.06 2.44 1.80
C MET A 1 -2.10 3.59 0.81
N ARG A 2 -1.62 4.78 1.17
CA ARG A 2 -1.34 5.86 0.21
C ARG A 2 0.02 5.62 -0.45
N LEU A 3 0.23 6.19 -1.62
CA LEU A 3 1.50 6.07 -2.34
C LEU A 3 2.69 6.59 -1.52
N SER A 4 2.54 7.76 -0.89
CA SER A 4 3.58 8.35 -0.06
C SER A 4 3.96 7.51 1.17
N GLU A 5 2.98 6.77 1.72
CA GLU A 5 3.19 5.87 2.86
C GLU A 5 3.97 4.63 2.43
N TRP A 6 3.72 4.11 1.22
CA TRP A 6 4.45 2.96 0.70
C TRP A 6 5.86 3.32 0.22
N ALA A 7 6.01 4.51 -0.36
CA ALA A 7 7.29 5.04 -0.80
C ALA A 7 8.30 5.20 0.35
N SER A 8 7.84 5.39 1.59
CA SER A 8 8.71 5.60 2.76
C SER A 8 9.10 4.32 3.51
N VAL A 9 8.67 3.15 3.04
CA VAL A 9 8.98 1.86 3.70
C VAL A 9 10.48 1.58 3.62
N LEU A 10 11.05 1.19 4.77
CA LEU A 10 12.42 0.74 4.87
C LEU A 10 12.50 -0.79 4.79
N ARG A 11 13.61 -1.30 4.29
CA ARG A 11 13.87 -2.74 4.16
C ARG A 11 13.76 -3.49 5.48
N LEU A 12 14.29 -2.90 6.54
CA LEU A 12 14.22 -3.47 7.89
C LEU A 12 12.78 -3.59 8.43
N GLU A 13 11.82 -2.92 7.80
CA GLU A 13 10.39 -3.01 8.15
C GLU A 13 9.67 -4.10 7.36
N LEU A 14 10.31 -4.68 6.34
CA LEU A 14 9.78 -5.84 5.62
C LEU A 14 10.01 -7.12 6.44
N PRO A 15 8.99 -7.97 6.58
CA PRO A 15 9.15 -9.29 7.18
C PRO A 15 9.92 -10.24 6.24
N ALA A 16 10.49 -11.30 6.80
CA ALA A 16 10.97 -12.42 6.01
C ALA A 16 9.79 -13.20 5.42
N ASP A 17 10.00 -13.78 4.23
CA ASP A 17 9.00 -14.65 3.62
C ASP A 17 8.81 -15.95 4.44
N ASP A 18 7.57 -16.43 4.44
CA ASP A 18 7.07 -17.61 5.15
C ASP A 18 5.91 -18.17 4.31
N VAL A 19 6.18 -19.29 3.64
CA VAL A 19 5.25 -19.94 2.70
C VAL A 19 3.92 -20.34 3.33
N ALA A 20 3.86 -20.50 4.66
CA ALA A 20 2.62 -20.85 5.36
C ALA A 20 1.69 -19.64 5.57
N ARG A 21 2.15 -18.41 5.31
CA ARG A 21 1.37 -17.19 5.53
C ARG A 21 0.69 -16.72 4.26
N THR A 22 -0.58 -16.36 4.37
CA THR A 22 -1.31 -15.64 3.31
C THR A 22 -1.12 -14.12 3.42
N TYR A 23 -0.99 -13.61 4.65
CA TYR A 23 -0.87 -12.19 4.96
C TYR A 23 0.15 -11.92 6.06
N TYR A 24 0.74 -10.74 6.00
CA TYR A 24 1.59 -10.16 7.04
C TYR A 24 0.92 -8.93 7.64
N THR A 25 0.96 -8.84 8.96
CA THR A 25 0.59 -7.62 9.67
C THR A 25 1.84 -6.76 9.85
N CYS A 26 1.88 -5.65 9.11
CA CYS A 26 2.97 -4.69 9.13
C CYS A 26 2.54 -3.43 9.90
N ARG A 27 3.50 -2.55 10.21
CA ARG A 27 3.25 -1.28 10.90
C ARG A 27 3.78 -0.13 10.05
N LEU A 28 2.90 0.81 9.74
CA LEU A 28 3.26 2.09 9.15
C LEU A 28 3.66 3.05 10.26
N ALA A 29 4.83 3.66 10.10
CA ALA A 29 5.33 4.65 11.02
C ALA A 29 4.48 5.92 11.06
N GLU A 30 4.40 6.51 12.24
CA GLU A 30 3.55 7.66 12.54
C GLU A 30 3.88 8.87 11.67
N ALA A 31 5.15 9.27 11.62
CA ALA A 31 5.62 10.40 10.83
C ALA A 31 5.47 10.22 9.31
N CYS A 32 5.21 8.99 8.84
CA CYS A 32 4.94 8.71 7.43
C CYS A 32 3.45 8.63 7.08
N ALA A 33 2.60 8.43 8.09
CA ALA A 33 1.17 8.32 7.90
C ALA A 33 0.52 9.69 7.70
N LYS A 34 -0.52 9.76 6.87
CA LYS A 34 -1.28 11.01 6.70
C LYS A 34 -1.83 11.47 8.06
N GLY A 35 -1.49 12.70 8.46
CA GLY A 35 -1.93 13.28 9.72
C GLY A 35 -1.28 12.66 10.96
N GLY A 36 -0.10 12.02 10.82
CA GLY A 36 0.69 11.56 11.96
C GLY A 36 0.03 10.43 12.74
N ARG A 37 -0.70 9.53 12.08
CA ARG A 37 -1.36 8.39 12.75
C ARG A 37 -0.80 7.06 12.25
N GLY A 38 0.24 6.60 12.94
CA GLY A 38 0.82 5.29 12.72
C GLY A 38 -0.22 4.19 12.93
N ARG A 39 -0.16 3.14 12.11
CA ARG A 39 -1.19 2.08 12.15
C ARG A 39 -0.65 0.76 11.63
N ARG A 40 -1.38 -0.30 11.92
CA ARG A 40 -1.15 -1.58 11.25
C ARG A 40 -1.72 -1.55 9.85
N PHE A 41 -1.08 -2.29 8.94
CA PHE A 41 -1.61 -2.61 7.64
C PHE A 41 -1.35 -4.06 7.33
N TRP A 42 -2.11 -4.62 6.39
CA TRP A 42 -2.02 -6.02 6.01
C TRP A 42 -1.50 -6.12 4.59
N MET A 43 -0.41 -6.87 4.42
CA MET A 43 0.23 -7.08 3.14
C MET A 43 0.05 -8.54 2.73
N PRO A 44 -0.56 -8.82 1.56
CA PRO A 44 -0.58 -10.18 1.02
C PRO A 44 0.85 -10.72 0.84
N ARG A 45 1.04 -12.02 1.03
CA ARG A 45 2.35 -12.65 0.80
C ARG A 45 2.85 -12.45 -0.63
N SER A 46 1.97 -12.50 -1.63
CA SER A 46 2.35 -12.25 -3.03
C SER A 46 3.04 -10.89 -3.21
N VAL A 47 2.49 -9.84 -2.61
CA VAL A 47 3.08 -8.49 -2.65
C VAL A 47 4.44 -8.47 -1.95
N LEU A 48 4.61 -9.16 -0.84
CA LEU A 48 5.91 -9.28 -0.17
C LEU A 48 6.94 -9.95 -1.09
N VAL A 49 6.56 -11.08 -1.70
CA VAL A 49 7.44 -11.84 -2.61
C VAL A 49 7.87 -10.98 -3.78
N ASP A 50 6.97 -10.20 -4.38
CA ASP A 50 7.30 -9.27 -5.48
C ASP A 50 8.30 -8.19 -5.01
N VAL A 51 8.12 -7.65 -3.81
CA VAL A 51 9.03 -6.66 -3.22
C VAL A 51 10.41 -7.28 -2.98
N LEU A 52 10.47 -8.49 -2.42
CA LEU A 52 11.73 -9.19 -2.15
C LEU A 52 12.47 -9.55 -3.45
N ALA A 53 11.75 -9.96 -4.50
CA ALA A 53 12.32 -10.19 -5.82
C ALA A 53 12.95 -8.90 -6.39
N TYR A 54 12.26 -7.76 -6.29
CA TYR A 54 12.82 -6.45 -6.64
C TYR A 54 14.06 -6.09 -5.81
N GLU A 55 14.05 -6.40 -4.51
CA GLU A 55 15.19 -6.15 -3.61
C GLU A 55 16.46 -6.89 -4.07
N GLU A 56 16.31 -8.15 -4.46
CA GLU A 56 17.39 -9.02 -4.91
C GLU A 56 17.85 -8.70 -6.35
N GLY A 57 16.92 -8.27 -7.20
CA GLY A 57 17.13 -7.96 -8.61
C GLY A 57 17.52 -6.50 -8.87
N GLU A 58 16.56 -5.71 -9.35
CA GLU A 58 16.76 -4.37 -9.90
C GLU A 58 17.33 -3.41 -8.87
N ARG A 59 16.85 -3.50 -7.62
CA ARG A 59 17.33 -2.67 -6.53
C ARG A 59 18.80 -2.93 -6.25
N ALA A 60 19.18 -4.20 -6.09
CA ALA A 60 20.58 -4.57 -5.85
C ALA A 60 21.48 -4.15 -7.02
N ALA A 61 20.98 -4.25 -8.26
CA ALA A 61 21.71 -3.75 -9.43
C ALA A 61 21.91 -2.23 -9.40
N ALA A 62 20.89 -1.45 -9.03
CA ALA A 62 20.97 0.00 -8.89
C ALA A 62 21.96 0.42 -7.79
N VAL A 63 21.92 -0.25 -6.63
CA VAL A 63 22.88 -0.03 -5.53
C VAL A 63 24.31 -0.30 -6.00
N ARG A 64 24.57 -1.43 -6.66
CA ARG A 64 25.92 -1.75 -7.16
C ARG A 64 26.42 -0.71 -8.16
N ARG A 65 25.56 -0.16 -9.04
CA ARG A 65 25.92 0.93 -9.95
C ARG A 65 26.28 2.20 -9.19
N ALA A 66 25.50 2.57 -8.17
CA ALA A 66 25.73 3.76 -7.36
C ALA A 66 27.01 3.66 -6.52
N GLN A 67 27.29 2.49 -5.94
CA GLN A 67 28.52 2.19 -5.20
C GLN A 67 29.75 2.32 -6.10
N ARG A 68 29.75 1.72 -7.30
CA ARG A 68 30.86 1.85 -8.25
C ARG A 68 31.10 3.29 -8.70
N ALA A 69 30.05 4.11 -8.73
CA ALA A 69 30.13 5.53 -9.06
C ALA A 69 30.41 6.43 -7.84
N CYS A 70 30.68 5.84 -6.66
CA CYS A 70 30.90 6.53 -5.39
C CYS A 70 29.87 7.64 -5.12
N ARG A 71 28.59 7.32 -5.34
CA ARG A 71 27.49 8.29 -5.17
C ARG A 71 27.12 8.53 -3.72
N TYR A 72 27.27 7.52 -2.86
CA TYR A 72 26.76 7.56 -1.49
C TYR A 72 27.71 8.26 -0.52
N GLU A 73 29.01 8.23 -0.78
CA GLU A 73 30.07 8.78 0.07
C GLU A 73 29.99 10.30 0.19
N ARG A 74 29.31 10.97 -0.75
CA ARG A 74 29.19 12.44 -0.82
C ARG A 74 27.80 12.95 -0.47
N LEU A 75 26.90 12.09 0.02
CA LEU A 75 25.52 12.51 0.30
C LEU A 75 25.45 13.34 1.59
N PRO A 76 24.96 14.60 1.51
CA PRO A 76 24.79 15.42 2.68
C PRO A 76 23.69 14.84 3.59
N GLY A 77 23.95 14.87 4.90
CA GLY A 77 22.97 14.45 5.90
C GLY A 77 22.75 12.93 6.00
N LEU A 78 23.62 12.12 5.39
CA LEU A 78 23.59 10.67 5.54
C LEU A 78 23.65 10.26 7.02
N LEU A 79 22.80 9.30 7.39
CA LEU A 79 22.75 8.67 8.70
C LEU A 79 23.07 7.19 8.56
N LEU A 80 24.22 6.77 9.10
CA LEU A 80 24.64 5.38 9.12
C LEU A 80 23.95 4.66 10.29
N VAL A 81 23.07 3.72 9.99
CA VAL A 81 22.41 2.87 10.98
C VAL A 81 23.39 1.81 11.45
N GLU A 82 23.75 1.86 12.73
CA GLU A 82 24.66 0.92 13.37
C GLU A 82 23.90 -0.22 14.05
N ARG A 83 22.76 0.11 14.67
CA ARG A 83 21.97 -0.87 15.43
C ARG A 83 20.48 -0.55 15.41
N ARG A 84 19.67 -1.61 15.39
CA ARG A 84 18.24 -1.55 15.67
C ARG A 84 17.97 -2.19 17.02
N THR A 85 17.25 -1.49 17.88
CA THR A 85 16.82 -2.01 19.19
C THR A 85 15.49 -2.75 19.08
N ARG A 86 15.15 -3.54 20.11
CA ARG A 86 13.86 -4.26 20.20
C ARG A 86 12.65 -3.33 20.17
N ASN A 87 12.79 -2.09 20.64
CA ASN A 87 11.71 -1.11 20.73
C ASN A 87 11.56 -0.26 19.45
N ARG A 88 11.91 -0.81 18.28
CA ARG A 88 11.84 -0.11 16.98
C ARG A 88 12.60 1.24 16.97
N ARG A 89 13.68 1.36 17.75
CA ARG A 89 14.58 2.52 17.69
C ARG A 89 15.84 2.16 16.90
N LEU A 90 16.37 3.15 16.20
CA LEU A 90 17.64 3.08 15.50
C LEU A 90 18.69 3.87 16.27
N GLU A 91 19.88 3.29 16.38
CA GLU A 91 21.11 3.98 16.73
C GLU A 91 21.90 4.20 15.46
N MET A 92 22.27 5.46 15.24
CA MET A 92 22.78 5.95 13.99
C MET A 92 23.98 6.87 14.25
N ARG A 93 24.77 7.09 13.21
CA ARG A 93 25.87 8.04 13.21
C ARG A 93 25.72 8.99 12.04
N ASP A 94 25.83 10.29 12.29
CA ASP A 94 25.87 11.28 11.20
C ASP A 94 27.25 11.34 10.55
N ALA A 95 27.36 12.10 9.45
CA ALA A 95 28.62 12.26 8.72
C ALA A 95 29.76 12.87 9.56
N GLY A 96 29.42 13.63 10.62
CA GLY A 96 30.39 14.19 11.58
C GLY A 96 30.81 13.22 12.68
N GLY A 97 30.29 11.99 12.67
CA GLY A 97 30.61 10.96 13.65
C GLY A 97 29.77 11.03 14.93
N ARG A 98 28.83 11.97 15.04
CA ARG A 98 27.98 12.14 16.22
C ARG A 98 26.90 11.06 16.24
N GLN A 99 26.66 10.53 17.42
CA GLN A 99 25.62 9.53 17.64
C GLN A 99 24.23 10.17 17.65
N VAL A 100 23.31 9.59 16.91
CA VAL A 100 21.91 10.01 16.79
C VAL A 100 21.02 8.81 17.08
N THR A 101 19.97 8.99 17.87
CA THR A 101 18.98 7.94 18.09
C THR A 101 17.60 8.42 17.67
N GLY A 102 16.80 7.54 17.07
CA GLY A 102 15.46 7.88 16.58
C GLY A 102 14.53 6.69 16.60
N SER A 103 13.24 6.91 16.89
CA SER A 103 12.22 5.87 16.70
C SER A 103 11.90 5.74 15.23
N LEU A 104 11.70 4.51 14.73
CA LEU A 104 11.18 4.29 13.39
C LEU A 104 9.82 4.97 13.17
N ASP A 105 9.04 5.16 14.23
CA ASP A 105 7.75 5.85 14.16
C ASP A 105 7.91 7.37 14.01
N SER A 106 9.01 7.97 14.48
CA SER A 106 9.24 9.42 14.44
C SER A 106 10.07 9.90 13.24
N LEU A 107 10.67 8.99 12.47
CA LEU A 107 11.45 9.36 11.28
C LEU A 107 10.51 9.68 10.12
N ASP A 108 10.47 10.94 9.68
CA ASP A 108 9.68 11.33 8.51
C ASP A 108 10.26 10.72 7.19
N PRO A 109 9.54 10.79 6.05
CA PRO A 109 10.03 10.26 4.79
C PRO A 109 11.40 10.79 4.37
N GLY A 110 11.70 12.09 4.57
CA GLY A 110 12.98 12.68 4.20
C GLY A 110 14.14 12.19 5.09
N ALA A 111 13.89 11.99 6.38
CA ALA A 111 14.86 11.39 7.30
C ALA A 111 15.14 9.93 6.92
N ARG A 112 14.11 9.19 6.51
CA ARG A 112 14.21 7.79 6.06
C ARG A 112 15.04 7.64 4.77
N GLU A 113 14.90 8.55 3.83
CA GLU A 113 15.72 8.58 2.60
C GLU A 113 17.22 8.72 2.92
N ARG A 114 17.57 9.35 4.05
CA ARG A 114 18.97 9.53 4.46
C ARG A 114 19.55 8.36 5.27
N LEU A 115 18.80 7.27 5.47
CA LEU A 115 19.27 6.12 6.24
C LEU A 115 20.06 5.14 5.38
N PHE A 116 21.28 4.83 5.80
CA PHE A 116 22.18 3.91 5.12
C PHE A 116 22.72 2.86 6.08
N ARG A 117 23.15 1.72 5.55
CA ARG A 117 23.94 0.71 6.26
C ARG A 117 25.28 0.51 5.57
N ARG A 118 26.27 0.02 6.33
CA ARG A 118 27.55 -0.41 5.76
C ARG A 118 27.46 -1.88 5.36
N THR A 119 27.93 -2.20 4.16
CA THR A 119 28.07 -3.56 3.64
C THR A 119 29.52 -3.79 3.21
N ALA A 120 29.88 -5.02 2.89
CA ALA A 120 31.21 -5.33 2.34
C ALA A 120 31.49 -4.59 1.00
N ALA A 121 30.45 -4.27 0.23
CA ALA A 121 30.55 -3.57 -1.06
C ALA A 121 30.46 -2.03 -0.93
N GLY A 122 30.35 -1.50 0.29
CA GLY A 122 30.20 -0.07 0.55
C GLY A 122 28.86 0.28 1.19
N LEU A 123 28.49 1.56 1.11
CA LEU A 123 27.23 2.06 1.66
C LEU A 123 26.03 1.57 0.85
N GLU A 124 24.92 1.33 1.53
CA GLU A 124 23.67 0.91 0.91
C GLU A 124 22.49 1.62 1.59
N PRO A 125 21.55 2.22 0.83
CA PRO A 125 20.36 2.85 1.41
C PRO A 125 19.46 1.81 2.08
N LEU A 126 18.73 2.23 3.12
CA LEU A 126 17.71 1.41 3.77
C LEU A 126 16.32 1.59 3.18
N ALA A 127 16.11 2.58 2.31
CA ALA A 127 14.90 2.70 1.50
C ALA A 127 14.73 1.46 0.61
N VAL A 128 13.50 0.93 0.54
CA VAL A 128 13.17 -0.16 -0.39
C VAL A 128 13.24 0.38 -1.81
N TRP A 129 12.54 1.48 -2.09
CA TRP A 129 12.35 2.01 -3.43
C TRP A 129 13.48 2.95 -3.84
N LEU A 130 14.17 2.62 -4.94
CA LEU A 130 15.26 3.43 -5.49
C LEU A 130 14.96 3.85 -6.93
N ASN A 131 15.56 4.96 -7.34
CA ASN A 131 15.68 5.34 -8.75
C ASN A 131 16.75 4.48 -9.44
N GLU A 132 16.81 4.55 -10.78
CA GLU A 132 17.80 3.78 -11.56
C GLU A 132 19.25 4.11 -11.23
N ASP A 133 19.50 5.33 -10.75
CA ASP A 133 20.79 5.84 -10.28
C ASP A 133 21.18 5.30 -8.89
N GLY A 134 20.28 4.57 -8.22
CA GLY A 134 20.45 3.97 -6.91
C GLY A 134 20.17 4.90 -5.73
N LEU A 135 19.69 6.13 -5.96
CA LEU A 135 19.26 7.02 -4.90
C LEU A 135 17.83 6.67 -4.43
N PRO A 136 17.49 6.88 -3.15
CA PRO A 136 16.13 6.74 -2.64
C PRO A 136 15.10 7.49 -3.50
N ARG A 137 14.01 6.82 -3.84
CA ARG A 137 12.94 7.40 -4.66
C ARG A 137 11.92 8.10 -3.77
N ALA A 138 11.86 9.43 -3.89
CA ALA A 138 10.84 10.23 -3.24
C ALA A 138 9.42 9.91 -3.76
N ALA A 139 8.42 10.14 -2.91
CA ALA A 139 7.02 9.80 -3.20
C ALA A 139 6.50 10.42 -4.51
N HIS A 140 6.80 11.69 -4.79
CA HIS A 140 6.34 12.37 -6.00
C HIS A 140 6.88 11.73 -7.29
N GLY A 141 8.07 11.10 -7.23
CA GLY A 141 8.69 10.46 -8.39
C GLY A 141 7.87 9.28 -8.95
N TRP A 142 6.98 8.70 -8.14
CA TRP A 142 6.11 7.61 -8.57
C TRP A 142 5.02 8.03 -9.56
N GLN A 143 4.65 9.31 -9.63
CA GLN A 143 3.66 9.77 -10.61
C GLN A 143 4.12 9.40 -12.03
N HIS A 144 5.40 9.63 -12.34
CA HIS A 144 5.99 9.24 -13.63
C HIS A 144 5.90 7.75 -13.95
N THR A 145 5.86 6.88 -12.93
CA THR A 145 5.66 5.43 -13.14
C THR A 145 4.27 5.15 -13.67
N PHE A 146 3.26 5.84 -13.14
CA PHE A 146 1.89 5.75 -13.66
C PHE A 146 1.80 6.37 -15.06
N ASP A 147 2.35 7.57 -15.26
CA ASP A 147 2.31 8.26 -16.56
C ASP A 147 2.94 7.37 -17.66
N THR A 148 4.14 6.83 -17.41
CA THR A 148 4.83 5.93 -18.35
C THR A 148 4.03 4.64 -18.59
N GLY A 149 3.35 4.12 -17.58
CA GLY A 149 2.47 2.97 -17.70
C GLY A 149 1.26 3.26 -18.58
N ASN A 150 0.57 4.38 -18.32
CA ASN A 150 -0.59 4.82 -19.08
C ASN A 150 -0.22 5.09 -20.55
N GLU A 151 0.94 5.70 -20.82
CA GLU A 151 1.45 5.88 -22.18
C GLU A 151 1.67 4.54 -22.92
N ARG A 152 2.14 3.51 -22.22
CA ARG A 152 2.30 2.16 -22.83
C ARG A 152 0.94 1.55 -23.16
N VAL A 153 -0.02 1.68 -22.26
CA VAL A 153 -1.38 1.16 -22.43
C VAL A 153 -2.11 1.89 -23.56
N ALA A 154 -2.02 3.22 -23.61
CA ALA A 154 -2.56 4.04 -24.69
C ALA A 154 -1.94 3.65 -26.06
N ARG A 155 -0.61 3.42 -26.11
CA ARG A 155 0.05 2.93 -27.33
C ARG A 155 -0.40 1.53 -27.76
N ALA A 156 -0.92 0.72 -26.84
CA ALA A 156 -1.52 -0.57 -27.15
C ALA A 156 -2.99 -0.46 -27.62
N GLY A 157 -3.53 0.76 -27.76
CA GLY A 157 -4.89 1.03 -28.26
C GLY A 157 -5.94 1.22 -27.18
N LEU A 158 -5.57 1.15 -25.91
CA LEU A 158 -6.47 1.26 -24.76
C LEU A 158 -6.49 2.70 -24.21
N THR A 159 -6.90 3.66 -25.05
CA THR A 159 -6.79 5.11 -24.73
C THR A 159 -7.82 5.63 -23.74
N SER A 160 -8.90 4.89 -23.50
CA SER A 160 -9.91 5.18 -22.48
C SER A 160 -9.48 4.71 -21.07
N PHE A 161 -8.34 4.04 -20.96
CA PHE A 161 -7.85 3.48 -19.70
C PHE A 161 -6.66 4.27 -19.16
N GLU A 162 -6.87 4.91 -18.02
CA GLU A 162 -5.82 5.59 -17.27
C GLU A 162 -5.81 5.07 -15.83
N VAL A 163 -4.60 4.88 -15.28
CA VAL A 163 -4.41 4.42 -13.92
C VAL A 163 -3.64 5.47 -13.14
N ASN A 164 -4.13 5.80 -11.95
CA ASN A 164 -3.35 6.52 -10.96
C ASN A 164 -3.45 5.85 -9.58
N ALA A 165 -2.57 6.26 -8.67
CA ALA A 165 -2.53 5.71 -7.32
C ALA A 165 -3.84 5.90 -6.53
N HIS A 166 -4.61 6.94 -6.86
CA HIS A 166 -5.91 7.20 -6.24
C HIS A 166 -6.93 6.15 -6.69
N MET A 167 -7.00 5.84 -7.98
CA MET A 167 -7.90 4.81 -8.54
C MET A 167 -7.61 3.41 -8.00
N MET A 168 -6.32 3.07 -7.81
CA MET A 168 -5.94 1.82 -7.13
C MET A 168 -6.50 1.75 -5.70
N ARG A 169 -6.51 2.88 -4.98
CA ARG A 169 -7.04 2.94 -3.61
C ARG A 169 -8.56 2.81 -3.58
N HIS A 170 -9.26 3.40 -4.54
CA HIS A 170 -10.71 3.23 -4.75
C HIS A 170 -11.06 1.77 -5.05
N SER A 171 -10.39 1.18 -6.04
CA SER A 171 -10.58 -0.23 -6.41
C SER A 171 -10.34 -1.18 -5.23
N PHE A 172 -9.33 -0.88 -4.40
CA PHE A 172 -9.09 -1.60 -3.15
C PHE A 172 -10.24 -1.49 -2.16
N ALA A 173 -10.76 -0.27 -1.91
CA ALA A 173 -11.86 -0.04 -0.98
C ALA A 173 -13.10 -0.84 -1.37
N LEU A 174 -13.39 -0.84 -2.67
CA LEU A 174 -14.55 -1.47 -3.27
C LEU A 174 -14.51 -2.99 -3.20
N ARG A 175 -13.35 -3.57 -3.55
CA ARG A 175 -13.11 -5.00 -3.40
C ARG A 175 -13.34 -5.45 -1.97
N TRP A 176 -12.75 -4.74 -1.01
CA TRP A 176 -12.84 -5.14 0.40
C TRP A 176 -14.20 -4.88 1.03
N TYR A 177 -14.95 -3.89 0.55
CA TYR A 177 -16.35 -3.75 0.92
C TYR A 177 -17.19 -4.90 0.40
N SER A 178 -17.05 -5.23 -0.89
CA SER A 178 -17.79 -6.33 -1.52
C SER A 178 -17.57 -7.65 -0.77
N VAL A 179 -16.29 -7.95 -0.48
CA VAL A 179 -15.91 -9.12 0.33
C VAL A 179 -16.45 -9.01 1.76
N GLY A 180 -16.24 -7.86 2.41
CA GLY A 180 -16.66 -7.65 3.79
C GLY A 180 -18.16 -7.79 3.97
N ARG A 181 -18.95 -7.35 3.00
CA ARG A 181 -20.41 -7.48 2.99
C ARG A 181 -20.85 -8.94 2.92
N LEU A 182 -20.32 -9.71 1.97
CA LEU A 182 -20.64 -11.14 1.86
C LEU A 182 -20.25 -11.91 3.13
N LEU A 183 -19.13 -11.53 3.76
CA LEU A 183 -18.71 -12.12 5.03
C LEU A 183 -19.64 -11.70 6.18
N TYR A 184 -20.01 -10.41 6.25
CA TYR A 184 -20.90 -9.88 7.28
C TYR A 184 -22.28 -10.54 7.20
N GLU A 185 -22.87 -10.65 6.01
CA GLU A 185 -24.14 -11.35 5.76
C GLU A 185 -24.10 -12.79 6.28
N ARG A 186 -23.03 -13.54 5.98
CA ARG A 186 -22.85 -14.90 6.52
C ARG A 186 -22.68 -14.94 8.03
N GLN A 187 -21.96 -13.97 8.60
CA GLN A 187 -21.72 -13.90 10.03
C GLN A 187 -23.00 -13.62 10.83
N VAL A 188 -23.90 -12.79 10.30
CA VAL A 188 -25.12 -12.40 11.02
C VAL A 188 -26.37 -13.17 10.56
N ALA A 189 -26.25 -14.08 9.59
CA ALA A 189 -27.38 -14.83 9.00
C ALA A 189 -28.23 -15.58 10.02
N HIS A 190 -27.66 -15.94 11.18
CA HIS A 190 -28.33 -16.67 12.25
C HIS A 190 -28.90 -15.77 13.36
N LEU A 191 -28.71 -14.45 13.25
CA LEU A 191 -29.09 -13.47 14.26
C LEU A 191 -30.40 -12.77 13.89
N ASN A 192 -31.15 -12.35 14.90
CA ASN A 192 -32.33 -11.49 14.71
C ASN A 192 -31.94 -10.00 14.58
N ALA A 193 -32.89 -9.13 14.25
CA ALA A 193 -32.61 -7.73 13.97
C ALA A 193 -32.02 -6.93 15.16
N GLU A 194 -32.32 -7.30 16.40
CA GLU A 194 -31.74 -6.69 17.60
C GLU A 194 -30.30 -7.15 17.80
N GLU A 195 -30.07 -8.46 17.70
CA GLU A 195 -28.74 -9.06 17.77
C GLU A 195 -27.80 -8.55 16.66
N VAL A 196 -28.33 -8.31 15.44
CA VAL A 196 -27.57 -7.68 14.35
C VAL A 196 -27.16 -6.25 14.69
N ARG A 197 -28.06 -5.46 15.30
CA ARG A 197 -27.74 -4.09 15.73
C ARG A 197 -26.67 -4.10 16.82
N ASP A 198 -26.79 -5.00 17.79
CA ASP A 198 -25.82 -5.14 18.87
C ASP A 198 -24.47 -5.62 18.35
N PHE A 199 -24.46 -6.60 17.45
CA PHE A 199 -23.26 -7.06 16.77
C PHE A 199 -22.57 -5.91 16.01
N ARG A 200 -23.34 -5.10 15.27
CA ARG A 200 -22.82 -3.92 14.57
C ARG A 200 -22.24 -2.90 15.55
N ALA A 201 -22.92 -2.63 16.66
CA ALA A 201 -22.46 -1.67 17.66
C ALA A 201 -21.15 -2.13 18.32
N GLN A 202 -20.98 -3.42 18.55
CA GLN A 202 -19.81 -3.99 19.23
C GLN A 202 -18.61 -4.22 18.29
N PHE A 203 -18.84 -4.77 17.10
CA PHE A 203 -17.78 -5.23 16.18
C PHE A 203 -17.63 -4.37 14.92
N GLY A 204 -18.56 -3.44 14.69
CA GLY A 204 -18.63 -2.63 13.47
C GLY A 204 -19.35 -3.34 12.32
N ASP A 205 -19.44 -2.64 11.19
CA ASP A 205 -19.95 -3.16 9.92
C ASP A 205 -18.85 -3.24 8.85
N THR A 206 -19.25 -3.54 7.61
CA THR A 206 -18.39 -3.55 6.44
C THR A 206 -17.64 -2.22 6.24
N TRP A 207 -18.26 -1.07 6.52
CA TRP A 207 -17.59 0.23 6.41
C TRP A 207 -16.49 0.38 7.46
N TYR A 208 -16.69 -0.16 8.67
CA TYR A 208 -15.64 -0.22 9.68
C TYR A 208 -14.44 -1.07 9.25
N LEU A 209 -14.67 -2.20 8.58
CA LEU A 209 -13.61 -3.00 7.96
C LEU A 209 -12.83 -2.19 6.93
N VAL A 210 -13.52 -1.56 5.98
CA VAL A 210 -12.88 -0.77 4.90
C VAL A 210 -12.11 0.42 5.47
N LYS A 211 -12.69 1.14 6.43
CA LYS A 211 -12.02 2.21 7.19
C LYS A 211 -10.73 1.70 7.82
N THR A 212 -10.77 0.52 8.45
CA THR A 212 -9.61 -0.10 9.10
C THR A 212 -8.51 -0.46 8.10
N LEU A 213 -8.86 -1.07 6.96
CA LEU A 213 -7.92 -1.45 5.91
C LEU A 213 -7.30 -0.23 5.20
N LEU A 214 -8.09 0.81 4.96
CA LEU A 214 -7.64 2.07 4.38
C LEU A 214 -6.84 2.92 5.38
N GLY A 215 -7.12 2.73 6.66
CA GLY A 215 -6.51 3.47 7.77
C GLY A 215 -7.04 4.88 7.93
N HIS A 216 -8.34 5.08 7.71
CA HIS A 216 -8.98 6.36 7.98
C HIS A 216 -9.25 6.50 9.48
N ALA A 217 -9.18 7.73 10.00
CA ALA A 217 -9.50 7.99 11.40
C ALA A 217 -11.00 7.86 11.66
N ASP A 218 -11.81 8.31 10.69
CA ASP A 218 -13.25 8.34 10.73
C ASP A 218 -13.86 7.48 9.61
N VAL A 219 -14.92 6.76 9.95
CA VAL A 219 -15.70 5.96 9.00
C VAL A 219 -16.49 6.88 8.06
N THR A 220 -16.96 8.04 8.52
CA THR A 220 -17.69 9.01 7.69
C THR A 220 -16.85 9.47 6.51
N THR A 221 -15.57 9.82 6.74
CA THR A 221 -14.64 10.12 5.63
C THR A 221 -14.52 8.98 4.63
N THR A 222 -14.58 7.73 5.10
CA THR A 222 -14.54 6.56 4.22
C THR A 222 -15.81 6.46 3.40
N MET A 223 -16.97 6.61 4.03
CA MET A 223 -18.25 6.65 3.33
C MET A 223 -18.27 7.82 2.34
N ASP A 224 -18.05 9.07 2.74
CA ASP A 224 -18.12 10.22 1.84
C ASP A 224 -17.16 10.13 0.64
N THR A 225 -15.98 9.53 0.83
CA THR A 225 -15.00 9.38 -0.25
C THR A 225 -15.37 8.27 -1.23
N TYR A 226 -16.00 7.20 -0.74
CA TYR A 226 -16.13 5.96 -1.51
C TYR A 226 -17.59 5.61 -1.82
N LEU A 227 -18.58 6.06 -1.05
CA LEU A 227 -19.97 5.56 -1.04
C LEU A 227 -20.71 5.58 -2.38
N GLU A 228 -20.46 6.54 -3.27
CA GLU A 228 -21.22 6.68 -4.53
C GLU A 228 -21.18 5.39 -5.38
N PRO A 229 -20.01 4.85 -5.77
CA PRO A 229 -19.94 3.55 -6.44
C PRO A 229 -20.46 2.35 -5.61
N PHE A 230 -20.74 2.51 -4.33
CA PHE A 230 -21.10 1.40 -3.44
C PHE A 230 -22.61 1.30 -3.26
N ARG A 231 -23.36 2.38 -3.50
CA ARG A 231 -24.84 2.35 -3.50
C ARG A 231 -25.38 1.48 -4.62
N ASP A 232 -24.79 1.58 -5.80
CA ASP A 232 -25.20 0.78 -6.96
C ASP A 232 -24.80 -0.71 -6.79
N LEU A 233 -23.76 -0.98 -6.00
CA LEU A 233 -23.29 -2.32 -5.67
C LEU A 233 -24.22 -3.00 -4.69
N ASP A 234 -24.84 -2.22 -3.79
CA ASP A 234 -25.79 -2.67 -2.79
C ASP A 234 -26.97 -3.41 -3.43
N VAL A 235 -27.61 -2.75 -4.39
CA VAL A 235 -28.76 -3.29 -5.13
C VAL A 235 -28.35 -4.50 -5.97
N SER A 236 -27.18 -4.45 -6.60
CA SER A 236 -26.74 -5.50 -7.53
C SER A 236 -26.27 -6.76 -6.82
N LEU A 237 -25.58 -6.65 -5.67
CA LEU A 237 -25.23 -7.80 -4.83
C LEU A 237 -26.47 -8.53 -4.31
N LEU A 238 -27.54 -7.79 -3.99
CA LEU A 238 -28.82 -8.36 -3.57
C LEU A 238 -29.51 -9.13 -4.71
N ILE A 239 -29.51 -8.58 -5.92
CA ILE A 239 -30.06 -9.24 -7.11
C ILE A 239 -29.25 -10.51 -7.43
N GLU A 240 -27.92 -10.45 -7.41
CA GLU A 240 -27.09 -11.58 -7.80
C GLU A 240 -26.92 -12.66 -6.72
N HIS A 241 -27.06 -12.33 -5.43
CA HIS A 241 -27.17 -13.36 -4.39
C HIS A 241 -28.40 -14.25 -4.63
N ALA A 242 -29.48 -13.69 -5.21
CA ALA A 242 -30.63 -14.47 -5.66
C ALA A 242 -30.32 -15.34 -6.90
N HIS A 243 -29.25 -15.05 -7.65
CA HIS A 243 -28.89 -15.71 -8.92
C HIS A 243 -27.56 -16.52 -8.90
N GLY A 244 -26.77 -16.48 -7.82
CA GLY A 244 -25.59 -17.32 -7.62
C GLY A 244 -24.31 -16.88 -8.36
N PHE A 245 -24.17 -15.60 -8.69
CA PHE A 245 -23.08 -15.09 -9.52
C PHE A 245 -21.73 -14.94 -8.81
N ALA A 246 -20.63 -15.01 -9.57
CA ALA A 246 -19.27 -14.82 -9.06
C ALA A 246 -18.95 -13.33 -8.82
N LEU A 247 -18.53 -12.99 -7.60
CA LEU A 247 -18.23 -11.61 -7.15
C LEU A 247 -17.30 -10.84 -8.09
N SER A 248 -16.28 -11.50 -8.64
CA SER A 248 -15.31 -10.86 -9.54
C SER A 248 -15.92 -10.39 -10.84
N ALA A 249 -16.87 -11.15 -11.41
CA ALA A 249 -17.54 -10.80 -12.65
C ALA A 249 -18.57 -9.69 -12.43
N LEU A 250 -19.26 -9.70 -11.28
CA LEU A 250 -20.17 -8.61 -10.88
C LEU A 250 -19.42 -7.28 -10.73
N MET A 251 -18.31 -7.30 -9.99
CA MET A 251 -17.47 -6.10 -9.82
C MET A 251 -16.99 -5.56 -11.18
N ALA A 252 -16.58 -6.43 -12.10
CA ALA A 252 -16.13 -6.01 -13.42
C ALA A 252 -17.24 -5.34 -14.24
N SER A 253 -18.44 -5.92 -14.28
CA SER A 253 -19.59 -5.36 -14.99
C SER A 253 -20.02 -4.01 -14.43
N MET A 254 -20.11 -3.92 -13.10
CA MET A 254 -20.67 -2.76 -12.43
C MET A 254 -19.74 -1.54 -12.49
N PHE A 255 -18.43 -1.76 -12.44
CA PHE A 255 -17.44 -0.68 -12.43
C PHE A 255 -16.81 -0.40 -13.78
N ALA A 256 -17.31 -1.03 -14.85
CA ALA A 256 -16.78 -0.87 -16.20
C ALA A 256 -16.61 0.62 -16.60
N GLY A 257 -17.57 1.48 -16.22
CA GLY A 257 -17.58 2.91 -16.53
C GLY A 257 -17.31 3.87 -15.36
N HIS A 258 -16.92 3.39 -14.17
CA HIS A 258 -16.77 4.30 -13.02
C HIS A 258 -15.43 5.06 -13.07
N PRO A 259 -15.41 6.41 -13.07
CA PRO A 259 -14.21 7.22 -13.39
C PRO A 259 -13.06 7.09 -12.37
N GLN A 260 -13.34 6.53 -11.19
CA GLN A 260 -12.34 6.35 -10.13
C GLN A 260 -11.99 4.89 -9.84
N VAL A 261 -12.55 3.92 -10.57
CA VAL A 261 -12.28 2.49 -10.36
C VAL A 261 -11.55 1.93 -11.58
N LEU A 262 -10.60 1.04 -11.34
CA LEU A 262 -9.93 0.31 -12.41
C LEU A 262 -10.83 -0.82 -12.89
N SER A 263 -11.29 -0.71 -14.13
CA SER A 263 -11.98 -1.77 -14.87
C SER A 263 -11.01 -2.56 -15.77
N ASP A 264 -11.42 -3.73 -16.26
CA ASP A 264 -10.62 -4.46 -17.25
C ASP A 264 -10.70 -3.73 -18.59
N PRO A 265 -9.59 -3.18 -19.13
CA PRO A 265 -9.62 -2.43 -20.38
C PRO A 265 -9.89 -3.31 -21.62
N VAL A 266 -9.84 -4.63 -21.48
CA VAL A 266 -10.05 -5.59 -22.59
C VAL A 266 -11.48 -6.18 -22.56
N ALA A 267 -12.20 -6.03 -21.45
CA ALA A 267 -13.62 -6.34 -21.40
C ALA A 267 -14.37 -5.23 -22.18
N GLY A 268 -14.74 -5.51 -23.42
CA GLY A 268 -15.46 -4.55 -24.26
C GLY A 268 -16.76 -4.05 -23.62
N ASP A 269 -17.25 -2.90 -24.10
CA ASP A 269 -18.53 -2.34 -23.65
C ASP A 269 -19.64 -3.39 -23.76
N PRO A 270 -20.48 -3.57 -22.72
CA PRO A 270 -21.63 -4.44 -22.82
C PRO A 270 -22.54 -3.88 -23.93
N SER A 271 -22.72 -4.71 -24.96
CA SER A 271 -23.56 -4.43 -26.12
C SER A 271 -25.04 -4.39 -25.75
#